data_AF-A0A0P9FXL4-F1
#
_entry.id   AF-A0A0P9FXL4-F1
#
_cell.length_a   1.000
_cell.length_b   1.000
_cell.length_c   1.000
_cell.angle_alpha   90.00
_cell.angle_beta   90.00
_cell.angle_gamma   90.00
#
_symmetry.space_group_name_H-M   'P 1'
#
loop_
_entity.id
_entity.type
_entity.pdbx_description
1 polymer ?
#
loop_
_entity_poly.entity_id
_entity_poly.type
_entity_poly.pdbx_seq_one_letter_code
_entity_poly.pdbx_strand_id
1 'polypeptide(L)'
;MKRKHGSSIFRRNPKEEIINRARKRVFNRNPLLATSHQVVCKACGSTQKITYLDYLKSGRFELGKTQMIEVSYAAPTIFALSHTMERITPLIVTVRCERCGTEITCSPVSVEYLLFTATKQEKMRNAYV
;
A
#
# COMPACT_ATOMS: atom_id res chain seq x y z
N MET A 1 21.79 -7.40 25.99
CA MET A 1 22.17 -5.99 25.83
C MET A 1 21.63 -5.43 24.51
N LYS A 2 20.88 -4.32 24.62
CA LYS A 2 20.48 -3.33 23.58
C LYS A 2 19.91 -3.85 22.25
N ARG A 3 18.58 -4.09 22.24
CA ARG A 3 17.75 -3.98 21.03
C ARG A 3 17.85 -2.55 20.52
N LYS A 4 18.48 -2.33 19.36
CA LYS A 4 18.46 -1.04 18.66
C LYS A 4 17.02 -0.77 18.25
N HIS A 5 16.30 0.05 19.02
CA HIS A 5 15.10 0.71 18.54
C HIS A 5 15.51 1.59 17.37
N GLY A 6 15.23 1.10 16.15
CA GLY A 6 15.40 1.87 14.93
C GLY A 6 14.57 3.15 15.02
N SER A 7 15.29 4.27 15.17
CA SER A 7 14.94 5.64 14.78
C SER A 7 13.46 5.95 14.51
N SER A 8 12.80 6.56 15.51
CA SER A 8 11.97 7.78 15.50
C SER A 8 11.14 8.26 14.28
N ILE A 9 10.93 7.48 13.21
CA ILE A 9 10.23 7.95 11.99
C ILE A 9 8.70 8.09 12.18
N PHE A 10 8.14 7.50 13.25
CA PHE A 10 6.69 7.53 13.54
C PHE A 10 6.12 8.84 14.10
N ARG A 11 6.86 9.97 14.07
CA ARG A 11 6.34 11.28 14.53
C ARG A 11 5.55 12.06 13.46
N ARG A 12 5.42 11.56 12.23
CA ARG A 12 4.70 12.24 11.13
C ARG A 12 3.41 11.49 10.79
N ASN A 13 2.38 12.24 10.41
CA ASN A 13 1.11 11.70 9.93
C ASN A 13 1.38 10.77 8.72
N PRO A 14 1.25 9.44 8.84
CA PRO A 14 1.66 8.49 7.80
C PRO A 14 0.87 8.69 6.50
N LYS A 15 -0.38 9.17 6.59
CA LYS A 15 -1.20 9.51 5.43
C LYS A 15 -0.58 10.66 4.63
N GLU A 16 -0.18 11.74 5.30
CA GLU A 16 0.47 12.88 4.65
C GLU A 16 1.81 12.49 4.01
N GLU A 17 2.59 11.64 4.67
CA GLU A 17 3.84 11.14 4.11
C GLU A 17 3.62 10.36 2.82
N ILE A 18 2.64 9.45 2.79
CA ILE A 18 2.27 8.69 1.60
C ILE A 18 1.83 9.63 0.48
N ILE A 19 0.97 10.62 0.77
CA ILE A 19 0.51 11.61 -0.22
C ILE A 19 1.70 12.37 -0.80
N ASN A 20 2.61 12.84 0.05
CA ASN A 20 3.79 13.59 -0.37
C ASN A 20 4.72 12.74 -1.25
N ARG A 21 4.99 11.48 -0.87
CA ARG A 21 5.80 10.54 -1.66
C ARG A 21 5.13 10.21 -3.00
N ALA A 22 3.81 10.02 -3.02
CA ALA A 22 3.03 9.77 -4.23
C ALA A 22 3.11 10.95 -5.21
N ARG A 23 2.96 12.19 -4.71
CA ARG A 23 3.10 13.42 -5.51
C ARG A 23 4.52 13.60 -6.05
N LYS A 24 5.54 13.21 -5.27
CA LYS A 24 6.95 13.16 -5.67
C LYS A 24 7.30 12.00 -6.60
N ARG A 25 6.30 11.26 -7.12
CA ARG A 25 6.46 10.18 -8.10
C ARG A 25 7.26 8.96 -7.59
N VAL A 26 7.45 8.82 -6.27
CA VAL A 26 8.18 7.70 -5.66
C VAL A 26 7.52 6.35 -6.01
N PHE A 27 6.19 6.32 -6.12
CA PHE A 27 5.46 5.09 -6.40
C PHE A 27 5.17 4.84 -7.88
N ASN A 28 5.66 5.68 -8.81
CA ASN A 28 5.32 5.56 -10.23
C ASN A 28 5.82 4.26 -10.89
N ARG A 29 6.87 3.64 -10.33
CA ARG A 29 7.40 2.36 -10.82
C ARG A 29 6.77 1.14 -10.14
N ASN A 30 5.82 1.35 -9.23
CA ASN A 30 5.12 0.25 -8.58
C ASN A 30 3.96 -0.20 -9.48
N PRO A 31 4.03 -1.37 -10.14
CA PRO A 31 2.99 -1.80 -11.06
C PRO A 31 1.65 -1.99 -10.36
N LEU A 32 1.65 -2.45 -9.10
CA LEU A 32 0.41 -2.62 -8.34
C LEU A 32 -0.32 -1.29 -8.10
N LEU A 33 0.38 -0.16 -8.08
CA LEU A 33 -0.23 1.15 -7.84
C LEU A 33 -0.45 1.95 -9.13
N ALA A 34 0.49 1.88 -10.06
CA ALA A 34 0.58 2.75 -11.23
C ALA A 34 -0.21 2.25 -12.44
N THR A 35 -0.60 0.97 -12.48
CA THR A 35 -1.42 0.43 -13.56
C THR A 35 -2.92 0.61 -13.29
N SER A 36 -3.72 0.51 -14.35
CA SER A 36 -5.18 0.49 -14.26
C SER A 36 -5.65 -0.89 -13.76
N HIS A 37 -6.54 -0.87 -12.78
CA HIS A 37 -7.21 -2.03 -12.19
C HIS A 37 -8.70 -1.98 -12.51
N GLN A 38 -9.32 -3.14 -12.68
CA GLN A 38 -10.77 -3.26 -12.78
C GLN A 38 -11.36 -3.48 -11.39
N VAL A 39 -12.39 -2.71 -11.05
CA VAL A 39 -13.22 -2.95 -9.87
C VAL A 39 -14.65 -3.21 -10.32
N VAL A 40 -15.28 -4.20 -9.69
CA VAL A 40 -16.64 -4.64 -10.01
C VAL A 40 -17.57 -4.18 -8.90
N CYS A 41 -18.63 -3.47 -9.26
CA CYS A 41 -19.69 -3.11 -8.32
C CYS A 41 -20.47 -4.36 -7.92
N LYS A 42 -20.44 -4.72 -6.63
CA LYS A 42 -21.20 -5.87 -6.12
C LYS A 42 -22.72 -5.69 -6.19
N ALA A 43 -23.21 -4.45 -6.27
CA ALA A 43 -24.65 -4.17 -6.30
C ALA A 43 -25.26 -4.27 -7.70
N CYS A 44 -24.57 -3.80 -8.75
CA CYS A 44 -25.12 -3.75 -10.11
C CYS A 44 -24.25 -4.44 -11.18
N GLY A 45 -23.13 -5.06 -10.78
CA GLY A 45 -22.24 -5.83 -11.65
C GLY A 45 -21.42 -5.00 -12.65
N SER A 46 -21.53 -3.66 -12.65
CA SER A 46 -20.76 -2.84 -13.57
C SER A 46 -19.28 -2.82 -13.19
N THR A 47 -18.43 -2.88 -14.20
CA THR A 47 -16.98 -2.79 -14.04
C THR A 47 -16.50 -1.39 -14.39
N GLN A 48 -15.58 -0.85 -13.60
CA GLN A 48 -14.92 0.42 -13.89
C GLN A 48 -13.42 0.31 -13.65
N LYS A 49 -12.67 1.18 -14.32
CA LYS A 49 -11.21 1.22 -14.24
C LYS A 49 -10.77 2.26 -13.22
N ILE A 50 -9.83 1.89 -12.38
CA ILE A 50 -9.21 2.80 -11.40
C ILE A 50 -7.69 2.65 -11.41
N THR A 51 -6.98 3.69 -11.01
CA THR A 51 -5.54 3.63 -10.77
C THR A 51 -5.28 4.03 -9.33
N TYR A 52 -4.84 3.10 -8.49
CA TYR A 52 -4.68 3.34 -7.05
C TYR A 52 -3.75 4.53 -6.75
N LEU A 53 -2.70 4.71 -7.56
CA LEU A 53 -1.78 5.84 -7.42
C LEU A 53 -2.47 7.21 -7.51
N ASP A 54 -3.55 7.34 -8.27
CA ASP A 54 -4.29 8.61 -8.38
C ASP A 54 -5.06 8.93 -7.09
N TYR A 55 -5.55 7.91 -6.39
CA TYR A 55 -6.14 8.04 -5.07
C TYR A 55 -5.10 8.44 -4.03
N LEU A 56 -3.89 7.86 -4.09
CA LEU A 56 -2.79 8.24 -3.21
C LEU A 56 -2.34 9.70 -3.42
N LYS A 57 -2.19 10.14 -4.66
CA LYS A 57 -1.80 11.53 -4.99
C LYS A 57 -2.85 12.55 -4.56
N SER A 58 -4.12 12.21 -4.72
CA SER A 58 -5.25 13.07 -4.34
C SER A 58 -5.58 13.02 -2.86
N GLY A 59 -5.05 12.05 -2.11
CA GLY A 59 -5.37 11.83 -0.69
C GLY A 59 -6.75 11.22 -0.44
N ARG A 60 -7.41 10.71 -1.50
CA ARG A 60 -8.72 10.05 -1.45
C ARG A 60 -8.62 8.60 -0.99
N PHE A 61 -8.10 8.42 0.22
CA PHE A 61 -7.99 7.13 0.88
C PHE A 61 -7.99 7.30 2.40
N GLU A 62 -8.24 6.22 3.11
CA GLU A 62 -8.22 6.15 4.56
C GLU A 62 -7.20 5.13 5.04
N LEU A 63 -6.75 5.30 6.28
CA LEU A 63 -5.94 4.29 6.96
C LEU A 63 -6.89 3.46 7.81
N GLY A 64 -6.99 2.17 7.49
CA GLY A 64 -7.75 1.23 8.30
C GLY A 64 -7.10 0.95 9.64
N LYS A 65 -7.75 0.12 10.44
CA LYS A 65 -7.21 -0.30 11.74
C LYS A 65 -6.00 -1.21 11.52
N THR A 66 -4.93 -0.95 12.27
CA THR A 66 -3.78 -1.86 12.30
C THR A 66 -4.22 -3.23 12.81
N GLN A 67 -3.87 -4.27 12.05
CA GLN A 67 -4.18 -5.66 12.33
C GLN A 67 -2.91 -6.51 12.32
N MET A 68 -2.91 -7.57 13.13
CA MET A 68 -1.91 -8.62 13.06
C MET A 68 -2.36 -9.62 12.00
N ILE A 69 -1.55 -9.87 10.99
CA ILE A 69 -1.82 -10.92 10.01
C ILE A 69 -0.67 -11.90 9.95
N GLU A 70 -1.00 -13.15 9.67
CA GLU A 70 -0.02 -14.18 9.36
C GLU A 70 0.41 -14.03 7.89
N VAL A 71 1.72 -13.95 7.67
CA VAL A 71 2.34 -13.83 6.36
C VAL A 71 3.24 -15.04 6.14
N SER A 72 3.02 -15.73 5.03
CA SER A 72 3.88 -16.81 4.56
C SER A 72 4.92 -16.27 3.59
N TYR A 73 6.20 -16.48 3.90
CA TYR A 73 7.30 -16.19 2.97
C TYR A 73 7.80 -17.50 2.38
N ALA A 74 8.11 -17.46 1.09
CA ALA A 74 8.92 -18.49 0.47
C ALA A 74 10.29 -18.54 1.17
N ALA A 75 10.56 -19.61 1.91
CA ALA A 75 11.88 -19.81 2.46
C ALA A 75 12.85 -20.17 1.32
N PRO A 76 14.16 -19.91 1.46
CA PRO A 76 15.16 -20.32 0.47
C PRO A 76 15.28 -21.84 0.29
N THR A 77 14.61 -22.63 1.14
CA THR A 77 14.65 -24.10 1.14
C THR A 77 13.37 -24.69 0.53
N ILE A 78 13.54 -25.76 -0.24
CA ILE A 78 12.54 -26.38 -1.15
C ILE A 78 11.25 -26.86 -0.44
N PHE A 79 11.20 -26.93 0.89
CA PHE A 79 10.12 -27.59 1.63
C PHE A 79 9.44 -26.79 2.75
N ALA A 80 9.74 -25.50 2.95
CA ALA A 80 9.13 -24.75 4.05
C ALA A 80 8.62 -23.37 3.62
N LEU A 81 7.32 -23.13 3.80
CA LEU A 81 6.82 -21.77 3.97
C LEU A 81 7.14 -21.36 5.40
N SER A 82 7.85 -20.25 5.56
CA SER A 82 8.04 -19.65 6.89
C SER A 82 6.85 -18.74 7.18
N HIS A 83 6.22 -18.93 8.33
CA HIS A 83 5.07 -18.15 8.76
C HIS A 83 5.51 -17.13 9.81
N THR A 84 5.15 -15.86 9.62
CA THR A 84 5.44 -14.81 10.60
C THR A 84 4.23 -13.91 10.77
N MET A 85 4.05 -13.37 11.97
CA MET A 85 3.00 -12.40 12.23
C MET A 85 3.51 -10.99 11.95
N GLU A 86 2.88 -10.30 11.00
CA GLU A 86 3.17 -8.90 10.68
C GLU A 86 2.05 -7.97 11.15
N ARG A 87 2.44 -6.78 11.60
CA ARG A 87 1.54 -5.66 11.85
C ARG A 87 1.30 -4.92 10.55
N ILE A 88 0.05 -4.88 10.10
CA ILE A 88 -0.33 -4.27 8.84
C ILE A 88 -1.45 -3.27 9.04
N THR A 89 -1.28 -2.09 8.46
CA THR A 89 -2.27 -1.01 8.44
C THR A 89 -2.79 -0.87 7.02
N PRO A 90 -3.99 -1.40 6.70
CA PRO A 90 -4.52 -1.40 5.33
C PRO A 90 -4.86 0.01 4.87
N LEU A 91 -4.59 0.30 3.60
CA LEU A 91 -4.98 1.54 2.96
C LEU A 91 -6.30 1.33 2.23
N ILE A 92 -7.33 2.03 2.66
CA ILE A 92 -8.70 1.85 2.18
C ILE A 92 -9.00 2.91 1.12
N VAL A 93 -9.35 2.46 -0.08
CA VAL A 93 -9.81 3.32 -1.17
C VAL A 93 -11.31 3.08 -1.40
N THR A 94 -12.08 4.15 -1.38
CA THR A 94 -13.51 4.12 -1.68
C THR A 94 -13.76 4.72 -3.05
N VAL A 95 -14.40 3.95 -3.91
CA VAL A 95 -14.73 4.31 -5.29
C VAL A 95 -16.25 4.32 -5.42
N ARG A 96 -16.80 5.38 -6.01
CA ARG A 96 -18.24 5.43 -6.27
C ARG A 96 -18.54 4.75 -7.61
N CYS A 97 -19.51 3.83 -7.60
CA CYS A 97 -19.98 3.19 -8.82
C CYS A 97 -20.55 4.22 -9.79
N GLU A 98 -20.03 4.28 -11.01
CA GLU A 98 -20.50 5.25 -12.02
C GLU A 98 -21.95 4.98 -12.47
N ARG A 99 -22.43 3.74 -12.34
CA ARG A 99 -23.77 3.33 -12.77
C ARG A 99 -24.85 3.53 -11.70
N CYS A 100 -24.61 3.05 -10.49
CA CYS A 100 -25.64 3.01 -9.42
C CYS A 100 -25.28 3.84 -8.19
N GLY A 101 -24.11 4.48 -8.16
CA GLY A 101 -23.67 5.33 -7.06
C GLY A 101 -23.24 4.59 -5.80
N THR A 102 -23.33 3.26 -5.74
CA THR A 102 -22.88 2.43 -4.61
C THR A 102 -21.37 2.57 -4.39
N GLU A 103 -20.96 2.64 -3.13
CA GLU A 103 -19.55 2.67 -2.77
C GLU A 103 -18.90 1.28 -2.88
N ILE A 104 -17.71 1.26 -3.48
CA ILE A 104 -16.86 0.08 -3.65
C ILE A 104 -15.60 0.33 -2.85
N THR A 105 -15.41 -0.46 -1.80
CA THR A 105 -14.24 -0.38 -0.93
C THR A 105 -13.19 -1.39 -1.35
N CYS A 106 -11.95 -0.96 -1.49
CA CYS A 106 -10.81 -1.79 -1.84
C CYS A 106 -9.59 -1.45 -0.98
N SER A 107 -8.74 -2.43 -0.73
CA SER A 107 -7.51 -2.26 0.07
C SER A 107 -6.30 -2.75 -0.72
N PRO A 108 -5.75 -1.92 -1.62
CA PRO A 108 -4.69 -2.37 -2.54
C PRO A 108 -3.37 -2.70 -1.85
N VAL A 109 -3.03 -1.97 -0.79
CA VAL A 109 -1.73 -2.07 -0.09
C VAL A 109 -1.88 -1.69 1.37
N SER A 110 -0.80 -1.86 2.12
CA SER A 110 -0.64 -1.34 3.47
C SER A 110 0.32 -0.16 3.54
N VAL A 111 0.26 0.57 4.67
CA VAL A 111 1.24 1.62 5.00
C VAL A 111 2.65 1.06 5.02
N GLU A 112 2.84 -0.11 5.65
CA GLU A 112 4.14 -0.76 5.83
C GLU A 112 4.76 -1.12 4.48
N TYR A 113 3.96 -1.65 3.53
CA TYR A 113 4.41 -1.94 2.17
C TYR A 113 4.85 -0.67 1.42
N LEU A 114 4.08 0.41 1.52
CA LEU A 114 4.41 1.67 0.85
C LEU A 114 5.70 2.29 1.40
N LEU A 115 5.88 2.31 2.72
CA LEU A 115 7.09 2.84 3.32
C LEU A 115 8.31 1.97 3.03
N PHE A 116 8.15 0.64 3.03
CA PHE A 116 9.20 -0.29 2.64
C PHE A 116 9.65 -0.07 1.18
N THR A 117 8.70 -0.02 0.25
CA THR A 117 9.00 0.16 -1.18
C THR A 117 9.64 1.51 -1.47
N ALA A 118 9.20 2.58 -0.80
CA ALA A 118 9.81 3.90 -0.93
C ALA A 118 11.27 3.91 -0.43
N THR A 119 11.53 3.33 0.74
CA THR A 119 12.88 3.25 1.32
C THR A 119 13.81 2.40 0.47
N LYS A 120 13.32 1.28 -0.08
CA LYS A 120 14.10 0.41 -0.97
C LYS A 120 14.53 1.14 -2.24
N GLN A 121 13.63 1.93 -2.84
CA GLN A 121 13.97 2.72 -4.03
C GLN A 121 15.00 3.81 -3.75
N GLU A 122 14.89 4.50 -2.61
CA GLU A 122 15.89 5.48 -2.17
C GLU A 122 17.28 4.84 -2.01
N LYS A 123 17.35 3.67 -1.36
CA LYS A 123 18.60 2.91 -1.21
C LYS A 123 19.20 2.49 -2.56
N MET A 124 18.37 2.00 -3.49
CA MET A 124 18.84 1.65 -4.82
C MET A 124 19.36 2.88 -5.57
N ARG A 125 18.68 4.02 -5.50
CA ARG A 125 19.15 5.26 -6.15
C ARG A 125 20.50 5.72 -5.60
N ASN A 126 20.73 5.60 -4.30
CA ASN A 126 21.98 6.02 -3.66
C ASN A 126 23.15 5.02 -3.84
N ALA A 127 22.88 3.78 -4.24
CA ALA A 127 23.93 2.79 -4.50
C ALA A 127 24.60 2.95 -5.88
N TYR A 128 23.99 3.74 -6.77
CA TYR A 128 24.49 4.03 -8.11
C TYR A 128 24.92 5.49 -8.29
N VAL A 129 25.17 6.20 -7.18
CA VAL A 129 25.77 7.55 -7.14
C VAL A 129 27.09 7.44 -6.38
#